data_AF-A0A9E5Q9S2-F1
#
_entry.id   AF-A0A9E5Q9S2-F1
#
_cell.length_a   1.000
_cell.length_b   1.000
_cell.length_c   1.000
_cell.angle_alpha   90.00
_cell.angle_beta   90.00
_cell.angle_gamma   90.00
#
_symmetry.space_group_name_H-M   'P 1'
#
loop_
_entity.id
_entity.type
_entity.pdbx_description
1 polymer ?
#
loop_
_entity_poly.entity_id
_entity_poly.type
_entity_poly.pdbx_seq_one_letter_code
_entity_poly.pdbx_strand_id
1 'polypeptide(L)'
;MDREAFQERFGLIGESAALKQVVDKVIQVADTDITVLLEGESGVGKDVTAKAIHEISHRSNNNMVIVNCGAIPEGIIESELFGHEKG
;
A
#
# COMPACT_ATOMS: atom_id res chain seq x y z
N MET A 1 4.35 -18.65 1.36
CA MET A 1 4.99 -17.91 2.47
C MET A 1 4.20 -18.23 3.73
N ASP A 2 4.86 -18.47 4.85
CA ASP A 2 4.18 -18.65 6.14
C ASP A 2 3.64 -17.28 6.63
N ARG A 3 2.45 -17.28 7.27
CA ARG A 3 1.80 -16.03 7.72
C ARG A 3 2.64 -15.34 8.79
N GLU A 4 3.21 -16.08 9.73
CA GLU A 4 4.05 -15.49 10.80
C GLU A 4 5.26 -14.78 10.21
N ALA A 5 5.97 -15.44 9.28
CA ALA A 5 7.10 -14.85 8.56
C ALA A 5 6.70 -13.60 7.73
N PHE A 6 5.51 -13.60 7.13
CA PHE A 6 4.97 -12.43 6.44
C PHE A 6 4.73 -11.28 7.41
N GLN A 7 4.07 -11.55 8.55
CA GLN A 7 3.74 -10.54 9.54
C GLN A 7 4.99 -9.91 10.15
N GLU A 8 6.02 -10.69 10.49
CA GLU A 8 7.29 -10.18 10.99
C GLU A 8 8.02 -9.33 9.93
N ARG A 9 8.13 -9.83 8.69
CA ARG A 9 8.82 -9.13 7.61
C ARG A 9 8.22 -7.75 7.34
N PHE A 10 6.90 -7.66 7.31
CA PHE A 10 6.19 -6.45 6.94
C PHE A 10 5.71 -5.62 8.13
N GLY A 11 5.87 -6.07 9.37
CA GLY A 11 5.40 -5.33 10.55
C GLY A 11 3.88 -5.31 10.71
N LEU A 12 3.17 -6.29 10.14
CA LEU A 12 1.72 -6.48 10.29
C LEU A 12 1.44 -7.43 11.46
N ILE A 13 1.81 -7.00 12.67
CA ILE A 13 1.86 -7.85 13.86
C ILE A 13 0.48 -8.01 14.52
N GLY A 14 0.09 -9.25 14.82
CA GLY A 14 -1.09 -9.56 15.62
C GLY A 14 -1.74 -10.91 15.26
N GLU A 15 -2.61 -11.41 16.13
CA GLU A 15 -3.18 -12.77 15.99
C GLU A 15 -4.68 -12.78 15.67
N SER A 16 -5.30 -11.60 15.56
CA SER A 16 -6.74 -11.47 15.35
C SER A 16 -7.18 -12.09 14.02
N ALA A 17 -8.39 -12.63 13.99
CA ALA A 17 -8.96 -13.21 12.77
C ALA A 17 -9.06 -12.17 11.64
N ALA A 18 -9.41 -10.92 11.98
CA ALA A 18 -9.49 -9.82 11.02
C ALA A 18 -8.12 -9.51 10.37
N LEU A 19 -7.03 -9.49 11.15
CA LEU A 19 -5.71 -9.24 10.60
C LEU A 19 -5.25 -10.39 9.69
N LYS A 20 -5.54 -11.64 10.08
CA LYS A 20 -5.25 -12.82 9.24
C LYS A 20 -5.97 -12.73 7.89
N GLN A 21 -7.23 -12.29 7.87
CA GLN A 21 -7.97 -12.05 6.63
C GLN A 21 -7.37 -10.93 5.78
N VAL A 22 -6.87 -9.86 6.40
CA VAL A 22 -6.16 -8.79 5.67
C VAL A 22 -4.88 -9.34 5.02
N VAL A 23 -4.08 -10.12 5.75
CA VAL A 23 -2.87 -10.77 5.22
C VAL A 23 -3.20 -11.69 4.05
N ASP A 24 -4.25 -12.51 4.17
CA ASP A 24 -4.68 -13.39 3.08
C ASP A 24 -5.10 -12.61 1.82
N LYS A 25 -5.84 -11.50 2.00
CA LYS A 25 -6.22 -10.61 0.89
C LYS A 25 -5.00 -9.97 0.25
N VAL A 26 -4.03 -9.51 1.04
CA VAL A 26 -2.78 -8.92 0.53
C VAL A 26 -2.04 -9.92 -0.36
N ILE A 27 -1.87 -11.16 0.12
CA ILE A 27 -1.22 -12.23 -0.65
C ILE A 27 -1.99 -12.49 -1.95
N GLN A 28 -3.32 -12.53 -1.90
CA GLN A 28 -4.15 -12.80 -3.07
C GLN A 28 -4.07 -11.68 -4.13
N VAL A 29 -4.10 -10.40 -3.72
CA VAL A 29 -4.13 -9.27 -4.68
C VAL A 29 -2.76 -8.91 -5.23
N ALA A 30 -1.68 -9.26 -4.53
CA ALA A 30 -0.31 -8.93 -4.95
C ALA A 30 0.08 -9.55 -6.30
N ASP A 31 -0.45 -10.72 -6.63
CA ASP A 31 -0.20 -11.42 -7.91
C ASP A 31 -1.06 -10.86 -9.08
N THR A 32 -1.71 -9.70 -8.89
CA THR A 32 -2.63 -9.12 -9.89
C THR A 32 -2.30 -7.67 -10.21
N ASP A 33 -2.81 -7.20 -11.36
CA ASP A 33 -2.68 -5.82 -11.82
C ASP A 33 -3.90 -4.94 -11.48
N ILE A 34 -4.75 -5.39 -10.56
CA ILE A 34 -5.94 -4.63 -10.17
C ILE A 34 -5.58 -3.44 -9.27
N THR A 35 -6.46 -2.43 -9.25
CA THR A 35 -6.40 -1.35 -8.26
C THR A 35 -6.90 -1.86 -6.91
N VAL A 36 -6.14 -1.57 -5.85
CA VAL A 36 -6.49 -1.95 -4.47
C VAL A 36 -6.83 -0.69 -3.67
N LEU A 37 -8.01 -0.68 -3.03
CA LEU A 37 -8.42 0.35 -2.08
C LEU A 37 -8.17 -0.14 -0.65
N LEU A 38 -7.44 0.64 0.14
CA LEU A 38 -7.20 0.36 1.57
C LEU A 38 -8.05 1.30 2.42
N GLU A 39 -9.01 0.73 3.15
CA GLU A 39 -9.89 1.46 4.05
C GLU A 39 -9.53 1.19 5.52
N GLY A 40 -9.78 2.17 6.36
CA GLY A 40 -9.52 2.10 7.80
C GLY A 40 -9.22 3.47 8.39
N GLU A 41 -9.19 3.56 9.72
CA GLU A 41 -8.94 4.80 10.45
C GLU A 41 -7.50 5.33 10.25
N SER A 42 -7.25 6.57 10.66
CA SER A 42 -5.89 7.13 10.65
C SER A 42 -5.00 6.34 11.61
N GLY A 43 -3.76 6.04 11.19
CA GLY A 43 -2.78 5.36 12.05
C GLY A 43 -2.89 3.83 12.13
N VAL A 44 -3.80 3.16 11.43
CA VAL A 44 -3.95 1.69 11.48
C VAL A 44 -2.95 0.90 10.61
N GLY A 45 -1.95 1.56 10.04
CA GLY A 45 -0.89 0.88 9.26
C GLY A 45 -1.20 0.67 7.78
N LYS A 46 -2.09 1.46 7.16
CA LYS A 46 -2.38 1.36 5.71
C LYS A 46 -1.14 1.45 4.83
N ASP A 47 -0.18 2.31 5.19
CA ASP A 47 1.08 2.49 4.44
C ASP A 47 1.94 1.22 4.47
N VAL A 48 1.94 0.52 5.60
CA VAL A 48 2.66 -0.75 5.79
C VAL A 48 2.01 -1.84 4.93
N THR A 49 0.68 -1.93 4.95
CA THR A 49 -0.09 -2.84 4.11
C THR A 49 0.16 -2.59 2.62
N ALA A 50 0.18 -1.33 2.18
CA ALA A 50 0.45 -0.97 0.79
C ALA A 50 1.87 -1.38 0.35
N LYS A 51 2.88 -1.17 1.21
CA LYS A 51 4.26 -1.61 0.95
C LYS A 51 4.36 -3.12 0.85
N ALA A 52 3.67 -3.85 1.73
CA ALA A 52 3.63 -5.31 1.68
C ALA A 52 3.08 -5.79 0.34
N ILE A 53 1.94 -5.26 -0.13
CA ILE A 53 1.37 -5.59 -1.45
C ILE A 53 2.39 -5.36 -2.57
N HIS A 54 3.05 -4.20 -2.61
CA HIS A 54 4.04 -3.89 -3.64
C HIS A 54 5.23 -4.86 -3.60
N GLU A 55 5.79 -5.13 -2.42
CA GLU A 55 7.03 -5.91 -2.28
C GLU A 55 6.85 -7.39 -2.62
N ILE A 56 5.65 -7.96 -2.47
CA ILE A 56 5.36 -9.34 -2.88
C ILE A 56 4.72 -9.45 -4.27
N SER A 57 4.44 -8.34 -4.95
CA SER A 57 3.87 -8.35 -6.29
C SER A 57 4.91 -8.56 -7.40
N HIS A 58 4.42 -8.80 -8.63
CA HIS A 58 5.26 -8.84 -9.84
C HIS A 58 5.99 -7.53 -10.17
N ARG A 59 5.55 -6.41 -9.57
CA ARG A 59 6.12 -5.06 -9.75
C ARG A 59 7.07 -4.65 -8.63
N SER A 60 7.45 -5.57 -7.74
CA SER A 60 8.35 -5.32 -6.59
C SER A 60 9.70 -4.71 -6.95
N ASN A 61 10.23 -4.99 -8.14
CA ASN A 61 11.48 -4.42 -8.64
C ASN A 61 11.35 -2.97 -9.17
N ASN A 62 10.13 -2.44 -9.26
CA ASN A 62 9.88 -1.07 -9.71
C ASN A 62 9.74 -0.11 -8.52
N ASN A 63 9.90 1.18 -8.79
CA ASN A 63 9.70 2.21 -7.78
C ASN A 63 8.25 2.23 -7.27
N MET A 64 8.10 2.24 -5.95
CA MET A 64 6.84 2.56 -5.29
C MET A 64 6.84 4.04 -4.93
N VAL A 65 5.99 4.82 -5.60
CA VAL A 65 5.82 6.25 -5.31
C VAL A 65 4.63 6.41 -4.35
N ILE A 66 4.88 7.02 -3.18
CA ILE A 66 3.86 7.26 -2.16
C ILE A 66 3.50 8.75 -2.18
N VAL A 67 2.21 9.04 -2.31
CA VAL A 67 1.68 10.40 -2.33
C VAL A 67 0.66 10.56 -1.21
N ASN A 68 0.88 11.53 -0.32
CA ASN A 68 -0.08 11.91 0.70
C ASN A 68 -0.93 13.09 0.19
N CYS A 69 -2.11 12.81 -0.36
CA CYS A 69 -2.99 13.85 -0.89
C CYS A 69 -3.46 14.86 0.17
N GLY A 70 -3.53 14.46 1.46
CA GLY A 70 -3.90 15.37 2.54
C GLY A 70 -2.82 16.41 2.88
N ALA A 71 -1.59 16.20 2.41
CA ALA A 71 -0.47 17.14 2.58
C ALA A 71 -0.29 18.07 1.37
N ILE A 72 -1.03 17.86 0.26
CA ILE A 72 -0.90 18.62 -0.98
C ILE A 72 -2.03 19.65 -1.06
N PRO A 73 -1.74 20.95 -1.22
CA PRO A 73 -2.76 21.96 -1.47
C PRO A 73 -3.55 21.68 -2.75
N GLU A 74 -4.87 21.87 -2.70
CA GLU A 74 -5.79 21.56 -3.80
C GLU A 74 -5.39 22.25 -5.12
N GLY A 75 -4.93 23.49 -5.05
CA GLY A 75 -4.54 24.28 -6.24
C GLY A 75 -3.28 23.78 -6.97
N ILE A 76 -2.52 22.83 -6.42
CA ILE A 76 -1.30 22.28 -7.05
C ILE A 76 -1.30 20.75 -7.16
N ILE A 77 -2.37 20.06 -6.76
CA ILE A 77 -2.43 18.59 -6.76
C ILE A 77 -2.19 18.00 -8.16
N GLU A 78 -2.77 18.63 -9.18
CA GLU A 78 -2.62 18.19 -10.57
C GLU A 78 -1.16 18.33 -11.03
N SER A 79 -0.53 19.48 -10.76
CA SER A 79 0.87 19.72 -11.15
C SER A 79 1.86 18.82 -10.43
N GLU A 80 1.57 18.41 -9.19
CA GLU A 80 2.41 17.46 -8.44
C GLU A 80 2.25 16.02 -8.94
N LEU A 81 1.04 15.62 -9.33
CA LEU A 81 0.76 14.26 -9.81
C LEU A 81 1.19 14.03 -11.26
N PHE A 82 1.00 15.03 -12.12
CA PHE A 82 1.16 14.88 -13.57
C PHE A 82 2.29 15.73 -14.15
N GLY A 83 2.89 16.62 -13.35
CA GLY A 83 3.82 17.63 -13.84
C GLY A 83 3.11 18.77 -14.56
N HIS A 84 3.88 19.78 -14.94
CA HIS A 84 3.44 20.88 -15.80
C HIS A 84 4.58 21.29 -16.72
N GLU A 85 4.28 21.68 -17.94
CA GLU A 85 5.26 22.31 -18.83
C GLU A 85 5.21 23.83 -18.68
N LYS A 86 6.35 24.50 -18.87
CA LYS A 86 6.40 25.97 -18.89
C LYS A 86 5.77 26.48 -20.19
N GLY A 87 4.68 27.23 -20.07
CA GLY A 87 4.02 28.01 -21.13
C GLY A 87 3.42 29.28 -20.59
#